data_AF-A0A2V7WF06-F1
#
_entry.id   AF-A0A2V7WF06-F1
#
_cell.length_a   1.000
_cell.length_b   1.000
_cell.length_c   1.000
_cell.angle_alpha   90.00
_cell.angle_beta   90.00
_cell.angle_gamma   90.00
#
_symmetry.space_group_name_H-M   'P 1'
#
loop_
_entity.id
_entity.type
_entity.pdbx_description
1 polymer ?
#
loop_
_entity_poly.entity_id
_entity_poly.type
_entity_poly.pdbx_seq_one_letter_code
_entity_poly.pdbx_strand_id
1 'polypeptide(L)' 'TQFAVLREVNIGDEIVLQTRRGTTIRYRVRDRRVVRDRDTSPLRASSHRVLTLITCYPFDAIRPGGHLRYVVVATAV' A
#
# COMPACT_ATOMS: atom_id res chain seq x y z
N THR A 1 -9.76 2.95 -10.64
CA THR A 1 -8.51 2.18 -10.81
C THR A 1 -8.50 1.02 -9.82
N GLN A 2 -7.70 -0.03 -10.04
CA GLN A 2 -7.66 -1.20 -9.15
C GLN A 2 -7.31 -0.87 -7.68
N PHE A 3 -6.57 0.22 -7.43
CA PHE A 3 -6.19 0.66 -6.08
C PHE A 3 -6.98 1.86 -5.55
N ALA A 4 -8.09 2.25 -6.16
CA ALA A 4 -8.92 3.36 -5.67
C ALA A 4 -9.45 3.10 -4.24
N VAL A 5 -9.70 1.84 -3.90
CA VAL A 5 -10.14 1.39 -2.55
C VAL A 5 -9.17 1.79 -1.43
N LEU A 6 -7.89 2.01 -1.73
CA LEU A 6 -6.91 2.45 -0.72
C LEU A 6 -7.22 3.82 -0.12
N ARG A 7 -8.10 4.61 -0.76
CA ARG A 7 -8.61 5.88 -0.20
C ARG A 7 -9.41 5.66 1.08
N GLU A 8 -10.09 4.53 1.20
CA GLU A 8 -10.98 4.21 2.33
C GLU A 8 -10.27 3.42 3.43
N VAL A 9 -9.05 2.94 3.17
CA VAL A 9 -8.26 2.16 4.11
C VAL A 9 -7.73 3.02 5.26
N ASN A 10 -7.93 2.54 6.48
CA ASN A 10 -7.52 3.14 7.73
C ASN A 10 -6.51 2.26 8.48
N ILE A 11 -5.78 2.88 9.41
CA ILE A 11 -4.91 2.15 10.33
C ILE A 11 -5.78 1.21 11.16
N GLY A 12 -5.36 -0.06 11.26
CA GLY A 12 -6.13 -1.11 11.93
C GLY A 12 -7.00 -1.96 10.99
N ASP A 13 -7.19 -1.57 9.73
CA ASP A 13 -7.92 -2.40 8.76
C ASP A 13 -7.12 -3.67 8.41
N GLU A 14 -7.85 -4.70 8.00
CA GLU A 14 -7.27 -5.97 7.54
C GLU A 14 -7.12 -5.99 6.01
N ILE A 15 -5.95 -6.44 5.53
CA ILE A 15 -5.72 -6.76 4.13
C ILE A 15 -5.46 -8.26 4.02
N VAL A 16 -6.23 -8.94 3.17
CA VAL A 16 -6.09 -10.37 2.91
C VAL A 16 -5.39 -10.58 1.57
N LEU A 17 -4.18 -11.13 1.60
CA LEU A 17 -3.41 -11.49 0.41
C LEU A 17 -3.64 -12.96 0.07
N GLN A 18 -4.31 -13.22 -1.04
CA GLN A 18 -4.41 -14.56 -1.61
C GLN A 18 -3.38 -14.72 -2.73
N THR A 19 -2.49 -15.70 -2.57
CA THR A 19 -1.51 -16.05 -3.61
C THR A 19 -2.17 -16.89 -4.71
N ARG A 20 -1.52 -16.96 -5.88
CA ARG A 20 -1.97 -17.84 -6.98
C ARG A 20 -2.04 -19.32 -6.61
N ARG A 21 -1.36 -19.75 -5.53
CA ARG A 21 -1.38 -21.13 -5.03
C ARG A 21 -2.51 -21.39 -4.02
N GLY A 22 -3.37 -20.40 -3.75
CA GLY A 22 -4.46 -20.49 -2.78
C GLY A 22 -4.06 -20.17 -1.34
N THR A 23 -2.78 -19.97 -1.04
CA THR A 23 -2.34 -19.54 0.30
C THR A 23 -2.88 -18.15 0.61
N THR A 24 -3.51 -18.00 1.78
CA THR A 24 -4.05 -16.74 2.29
C THR A 24 -3.20 -16.23 3.43
N ILE A 25 -2.83 -14.95 3.39
CA ILE A 25 -2.03 -14.27 4.42
C ILE A 25 -2.78 -13.01 4.83
N ARG A 26 -2.96 -12.81 6.14
CA ARG A 26 -3.63 -11.63 6.70
C ARG A 26 -2.60 -10.61 7.13
N TYR A 27 -2.88 -9.35 6.84
CA TYR A 27 -2.07 -8.20 7.22
C TYR A 27 -2.93 -7.17 7.93
N ARG A 28 -2.35 -6.44 8.89
CA ARG A 28 -2.97 -5.30 9.57
C ARG A 28 -2.30 -4.02 9.14
N VAL A 29 -3.08 -3.04 8.70
CA VAL A 29 -2.57 -1.71 8.32
C VAL A 29 -1.98 -1.02 9.54
N ARG A 30 -0.75 -0.50 9.38
CA ARG A 30 0.00 0.20 10.43
C ARG A 30 0.28 1.66 10.10
N ASP A 31 0.43 1.97 8.83
CA ASP A 31 0.74 3.33 8.37
C ASP A 31 0.11 3.62 7.00
N ARG A 32 -0.20 4.89 6.77
CA ARG A 32 -0.64 5.42 5.48
C ARG A 32 -0.10 6.83 5.28
N ARG A 33 0.48 7.11 4.12
CA ARG A 33 1.10 8.41 3.85
C ARG A 33 1.22 8.73 2.37
N VAL A 34 1.35 10.01 2.06
CA VAL A 34 1.71 10.50 0.72
C VAL A 34 3.21 10.79 0.71
N VAL A 35 3.92 10.24 -0.27
CA VAL A 35 5.37 10.47 -0.47
C VAL A 35 5.64 10.96 -1.88
N ARG A 36 6.86 11.48 -2.12
CA ARG A 36 7.31 11.75 -3.49
C ARG A 36 7.66 10.44 -4.20
N ASP A 37 7.47 10.39 -5.51
CA ASP A 37 7.82 9.26 -6.38
C ASP A 37 9.26 8.76 -6.25
N ARG A 38 10.20 9.67 -6.00
CA ARG A 38 11.62 9.40 -5.77
C ARG A 38 11.97 8.96 -4.35
N ASP A 39 11.00 8.94 -3.42
CA ASP A 39 11.22 8.45 -2.06
C ASP A 39 11.18 6.92 -2.02
N THR A 40 12.34 6.31 -1.83
CA THR A 40 12.50 4.85 -1.75
C THR A 40 12.34 4.29 -0.34
N SER A 41 12.13 5.13 0.68
CA SER A 41 11.94 4.69 2.06
C SER A 41 10.81 3.65 2.26
N PRO A 42 9.70 3.64 1.50
CA PRO A 42 8.67 2.60 1.62
C PRO A 42 9.12 1.20 1.15
N LEU A 43 10.22 1.13 0.38
CA LEU A 43 10.78 -0.10 -0.17
C LEU A 43 11.91 -0.67 0.70
N ARG A 44 12.25 0.00 1.80
CA ARG A 44 13.32 -0.46 2.70
C ARG A 44 12.99 -1.86 3.23
N ALA A 45 13.96 -2.77 3.14
CA ALA A 45 13.81 -4.12 3.65
C ALA A 45 13.46 -4.12 5.14
N SER A 46 12.65 -5.09 5.54
CA SER A 46 12.25 -5.33 6.92
C SER A 46 12.54 -6.78 7.29
N SER A 47 12.95 -7.02 8.53
CA SER A 47 13.04 -8.36 9.11
C SER A 47 11.67 -9.01 9.34
N HIS A 48 10.59 -8.23 9.27
CA HIS A 48 9.22 -8.67 9.42
C HIS A 48 8.53 -8.81 8.07
N ARG A 49 7.49 -9.65 7.99
CA ARG A 49 6.60 -9.72 6.82
C ARG A 49 5.78 -8.43 6.72
N VAL A 50 6.23 -7.52 5.87
CA VAL A 50 5.59 -6.23 5.59
C VAL A 50 5.00 -6.26 4.19
N LEU A 51 3.77 -5.77 4.06
CA LEU A 51 3.10 -5.51 2.79
C LEU A 51 3.05 -4.00 2.56
N THR A 52 3.74 -3.53 1.53
CA THR A 52 3.70 -2.12 1.09
C THR A 52 2.88 -2.02 -0.19
N LEU A 53 1.75 -1.31 -0.15
CA LEU A 53 0.92 -1.02 -1.33
C LEU A 53 1.17 0.41 -1.78
N ILE A 54 1.49 0.61 -3.05
CA ILE A 54 1.86 1.91 -3.61
C ILE A 54 1.03 2.19 -4.85
N THR A 55 0.42 3.38 -4.91
CA THR A 55 -0.35 3.82 -6.08
C THR A 55 -0.05 5.29 -6.42
N CYS A 56 -0.39 5.72 -7.63
CA CYS A 56 -0.34 7.13 -8.02
C CYS A 56 -1.24 7.99 -7.10
N TYR A 57 -0.80 9.21 -6.82
CA TYR A 57 -1.57 10.21 -6.10
C TYR A 57 -1.50 11.57 -6.82
N PRO A 58 -2.56 12.40 -6.80
CA PRO A 58 -3.88 12.16 -6.21
C PRO A 58 -4.69 11.08 -6.94
N PHE A 59 -5.66 10.49 -6.25
CA PHE A 59 -6.44 9.35 -6.77
C PHE A 59 -7.31 9.69 -8.00
N ASP A 60 -7.66 10.97 -8.15
CA ASP A 60 -8.49 11.57 -9.20
C ASP A 60 -7.66 12.35 -10.23
N ALA A 61 -6.34 12.09 -10.30
CA ALA A 61 -5.49 12.71 -11.31
C ALA A 61 -5.96 12.36 -12.74
N ILE A 62 -6.25 13.39 -13.54
CA ILE A 62 -6.67 13.27 -14.94
C ILE A 62 -5.59 12.57 -15.79
N ARG A 63 -4.31 12.80 -15.46
CA ARG A 63 -3.17 12.09 -16.07
C ARG A 63 -2.39 11.32 -15.00
N PRO A 64 -2.22 9.99 -15.15
CA PRO A 64 -1.36 9.21 -14.26
C PRO A 64 0.12 9.61 -14.44
N GLY A 65 0.95 9.32 -13.44
CA GLY A 65 2.39 9.58 -13.49
C GLY A 65 2.88 10.86 -12.78
N GLY A 66 2.04 11.47 -11.94
CA GLY A 66 2.46 12.57 -11.08
C GLY A 66 3.55 12.18 -10.07
N HIS A 67 4.15 13.19 -9.45
CA HIS A 67 5.30 13.05 -8.53
C HIS A 67 4.95 12.55 -7.14
N LEU A 68 3.71 12.16 -6.89
CA LEU A 68 3.23 11.73 -5.58
C LEU A 68 2.72 10.30 -5.64
N ARG A 69 2.97 9.59 -4.55
CA ARG A 69 2.52 8.22 -4.33
C ARG A 69 1.77 8.13 -3.02
N TYR A 70 0.64 7.45 -3.03
CA TYR A 70 -0.04 7.05 -1.81
C TYR A 70 0.48 5.67 -1.41
N VAL A 71 0.92 5.57 -0.16
CA VAL A 71 1.56 4.39 0.41
C VAL A 71 0.73 3.90 1.58
N VAL A 72 0.41 2.61 1.59
CA VAL A 72 -0.15 1.89 2.73
C VAL A 72 0.85 0.83 3.16
N VAL A 73 1.16 0.78 4.45
CA VAL A 73 2.06 -0.21 5.04
C VAL A 73 1.28 -1.07 6.02
N ALA A 74 1.39 -2.39 5.86
CA ALA A 74 0.74 -3.37 6.70
C ALA A 74 1.72 -4.46 7.15
N THR A 75 1.51 -5.02 8.32
CA THR A 75 2.33 -6.12 8.88
C THR A 75 1.51 -7.38 8.98
N ALA A 76 2.11 -8.56 8.75
CA ALA A 76 1.41 -9.82 8.92
C ALA A 76 0.81 -9.94 10.35
N VAL A 77 -0.39 -10.52 10.43
CA VAL A 77 -1.06 -10.88 11.69
C VAL A 77 -0.59 -12.26 12.13
#